data_AF-A0A7Y0TKI8-F1
#
_entry.id   AF-A0A7Y0TKI8-F1
#
_cell.length_a   1.000
_cell.length_b   1.000
_cell.length_c   1.000
_cell.angle_alpha   90.00
_cell.angle_beta   90.00
_cell.angle_gamma   90.00
#
_symmetry.space_group_name_H-M   'P 1'
#
loop_
_entity.id
_entity.type
_entity.pdbx_description
1 polymer ?
#
loop_
_entity_poly.entity_id
_entity_poly.type
_entity_poly.pdbx_seq_one_letter_code
_entity_poly.pdbx_strand_id
1 'polypeptide(L)' 'MKKKFPDFKTDAEAEVFVETADLSEYDFSGMVSMRFELKCKDTSISLRLPEEFL' A
#
# COMPACT_ATOMS: atom_id res chain seq x y z
N MET A 1 19.22 20.02 3.93
CA MET A 1 17.81 19.77 4.29
C MET A 1 17.30 18.69 3.36
N LYS A 2 16.71 17.61 3.89
CA LYS A 2 16.11 16.57 3.04
C LYS A 2 14.78 17.08 2.45
N LYS A 3 14.45 16.65 1.23
CA LYS A 3 13.22 17.04 0.52
C LYS A 3 12.02 16.33 1.16
N LYS A 4 10.86 16.97 1.22
CA LYS A 4 9.62 16.28 1.63
C LYS A 4 9.25 15.22 0.59
N PHE A 5 8.74 14.08 1.07
CA PHE A 5 8.19 13.06 0.18
C PHE A 5 6.92 13.60 -0.49
N PRO A 6 6.78 13.49 -1.83
CA PRO A 6 5.65 14.04 -2.57
C PRO A 6 4.38 13.18 -2.45
N ASP A 7 3.22 13.80 -2.70
CA ASP A 7 1.93 13.10 -2.81
C ASP A 7 1.62 12.75 -4.27
N PHE A 8 1.32 11.49 -4.55
CA PHE A 8 0.91 11.02 -5.89
C PHE A 8 -0.60 10.79 -5.96
N LYS A 9 -1.21 11.02 -7.13
CA LYS A 9 -2.66 10.84 -7.35
C LYS A 9 -2.98 9.51 -8.01
N THR A 10 -2.00 8.89 -8.65
CA THR A 10 -2.13 7.60 -9.30
C THR A 10 -0.93 6.71 -8.99
N ASP A 11 -1.15 5.39 -9.04
CA ASP A 11 -0.09 4.42 -8.85
C ASP A 11 1.00 4.57 -9.93
N ALA A 12 0.63 4.85 -11.19
CA ALA A 12 1.57 5.04 -12.29
C ALA A 12 2.52 6.23 -12.06
N GLU A 13 2.03 7.35 -11.51
CA GLU A 13 2.89 8.50 -11.16
C GLU A 13 3.89 8.13 -10.06
N ALA A 14 3.44 7.37 -9.05
CA ALA A 14 4.31 6.90 -7.98
C ALA A 14 5.37 5.92 -8.50
N GLU A 15 4.98 5.04 -9.44
CA GLU A 15 5.86 4.05 -10.05
C GLU A 15 7.01 4.71 -10.82
N VAL A 16 6.67 5.67 -11.69
CA VAL A 16 7.67 6.46 -12.45
C VAL A 16 8.60 7.24 -11.51
N PHE A 17 8.08 7.81 -10.43
CA PHE A 17 8.90 8.52 -9.46
C PHE A 17 9.90 7.61 -8.75
N VAL A 18 9.45 6.45 -8.27
CA VAL A 18 10.33 5.49 -7.58
C VAL A 18 11.42 4.96 -8.51
N GLU A 19 11.11 4.79 -9.79
CA GLU A 19 12.07 4.31 -10.79
C GLU A 19 13.16 5.35 -11.12
N THR A 20 12.82 6.64 -11.10
CA THR A 20 13.68 7.70 -11.64
C THR A 20 14.32 8.60 -10.59
N ALA A 21 13.75 8.71 -9.39
CA ALA A 21 14.25 9.60 -8.35
C ALA A 21 15.31 8.96 -7.46
N ASP A 22 16.31 9.74 -7.04
CA ASP A 22 17.20 9.35 -5.95
C ASP A 22 16.48 9.52 -4.61
N LEU A 23 16.00 8.40 -4.06
CA LEU A 23 15.24 8.36 -2.81
C LEU A 23 16.06 8.80 -1.60
N SER A 24 17.40 8.78 -1.65
CA SER A 24 18.25 9.15 -0.51
C SER A 24 18.13 10.63 -0.12
N GLU A 25 17.71 11.47 -1.06
CA GLU A 25 17.50 12.91 -0.87
C GLU A 25 16.23 13.26 -0.08
N TYR A 26 15.34 12.29 0.11
CA TYR A 26 14.01 12.50 0.69
C TYR A 26 13.97 12.18 2.18
N ASP A 27 13.12 12.92 2.88
CA ASP A 27 12.88 12.78 4.30
C ASP A 27 11.83 11.70 4.57
N PHE A 28 12.27 10.63 5.24
CA PHE A 28 11.44 9.50 5.66
C PHE A 28 11.19 9.49 7.18
N SER A 29 11.61 10.53 7.91
CA SER A 29 11.50 10.58 9.38
C SER A 29 10.06 10.50 9.90
N GLY A 30 9.07 10.88 9.08
CA GLY A 30 7.65 10.73 9.39
C GLY A 30 7.05 9.35 9.09
N MET A 31 7.80 8.44 8.47
CA MET A 31 7.31 7.09 8.18
C MET A 31 7.42 6.21 9.42
N VAL A 32 6.32 5.53 9.74
CA VAL A 32 6.26 4.53 10.81
C VAL A 32 6.42 3.14 10.21
N SER A 33 7.21 2.28 10.87
CA SER A 33 7.32 0.88 10.46
C SER A 33 5.97 0.19 10.66
N MET A 34 5.30 -0.16 9.56
CA MET A 34 4.09 -0.98 9.62
C MET A 34 4.48 -2.45 9.47
N ARG A 35 4.11 -3.27 10.46
CA ARG A 35 4.18 -4.72 10.34
C ARG A 35 2.78 -5.21 9.99
N PHE A 36 2.57 -5.61 8.75
CA PHE A 36 1.35 -6.30 8.39
C PHE A 36 1.46 -7.75 8.84
N GLU A 37 0.75 -8.11 9.92
CA GLU A 37 0.49 -9.52 10.23
C GLU A 37 -0.61 -10.04 9.28
N LEU A 38 -0.23 -10.20 8.00
CA LEU A 38 -1.07 -10.91 7.05
C LEU A 38 -1.04 -12.38 7.43
N LYS A 39 -1.98 -12.80 8.29
CA LYS A 39 -2.20 -14.22 8.51
C LYS A 39 -2.59 -14.83 7.17
N CYS A 40 -1.87 -15.87 6.75
CA CYS A 40 -2.30 -16.67 5.60
C CYS A 40 -3.75 -17.09 5.81
N LYS A 41 -4.55 -17.04 4.74
CA LYS A 41 -5.93 -17.52 4.76
C LYS A 41 -5.93 -18.99 5.20
N ASP A 42 -6.28 -19.22 6.45
CA ASP A 42 -6.20 -20.53 7.10
C ASP A 42 -7.58 -21.19 7.22
N THR A 43 -8.65 -20.40 7.08
CA THR A 43 -10.02 -20.86 7.19
C THR A 43 -10.88 -20.23 6.10
N SER A 44 -11.80 -21.01 5.55
CA SER A 44 -12.84 -20.51 4.64
C SER A 44 -14.16 -21.19 4.97
N ILE A 45 -15.23 -20.41 5.05
CA ILE A 45 -16.59 -20.95 5.05
C ILE A 45 -17.16 -20.83 3.64
N SER A 46 -17.83 -21.86 3.17
CA SER A 46 -18.65 -21.82 1.95
C SER A 46 -20.11 -21.77 2.37
N LEU A 47 -20.82 -20.71 1.97
CA LEU A 47 -22.24 -20.53 2.27
C LEU A 47 -23.03 -20.60 0.96
N ARG A 48 -24.19 -21.26 0.99
CA ARG A 48 -25.21 -21.13 -0.06
C ARG A 48 -26.33 -20.25 0.48
N LEU A 49 -26.64 -19.19 -0.26
CA LEU A 49 -27.74 -18.28 0.04
C LEU A 49 -28.88 -18.53 -0.96
N PRO A 50 -30.15 -18.48 -0.52
CA PRO A 50 -31.29 -18.40 -1.42
C PRO A 50 -31.17 -17.17 -2.33
N GLU A 51 -31.67 -17.28 -3.57
CA GLU A 51 -31.56 -16.21 -4.58
C GLU A 51 -32.19 -14.89 -4.14
N GLU A 52 -33.21 -14.94 -3.27
CA GLU A 52 -33.86 -13.75 -2.71
C GLU A 52 -32.95 -12.88 -1.83
N PHE A 53 -31.80 -13.40 -1.41
CA PHE A 53 -30.83 -12.72 -0.52
C PHE A 53 -29.49 -12.39 -1.19
N LEU A 54 -29.35 -12.62 -2.50
CA LEU A 54 -28.23 -12.14 -3.32
C LEU A 54 -28.52 -10.74 -3.87
#